data_AF-A0A5B2YTX5-F1
#
_entry.id   AF-A0A5B2YTX5-F1
#
_cell.length_a   1.000
_cell.length_b   1.000
_cell.length_c   1.000
_cell.angle_alpha   90.00
_cell.angle_beta   90.00
_cell.angle_gamma   90.00
#
_symmetry.space_group_name_H-M   'P 1'
#
loop_
_entity.id
_entity.type
_entity.pdbx_description
1 polymer ?
#
loop_
_entity_poly.entity_id
_entity_poly.type
_entity_poly.pdbx_seq_one_letter_code
_entity_poly.pdbx_strand_id
1 'polypeptide(L)'
;MTKMFNVNIDAEGFDQNEAQEWVNEMGNVYADMEVSDVNVSGNKISFKAGFSGMDDTSEDDIRMKLDEYMTMHELFQAKNVSVTA
;
A
#
# COMPACT_ATOMS: atom_id res chain seq x y z
N MET A 1 -4.33 1.18 19.01
CA MET A 1 -3.13 1.46 18.17
C MET A 1 -3.29 0.56 16.98
N THR A 2 -3.30 1.13 15.77
CA THR A 2 -3.55 0.37 14.55
C THR A 2 -2.48 -0.69 14.33
N LYS A 3 -2.90 -1.91 14.02
CA LYS A 3 -1.98 -3.00 13.65
C LYS A 3 -1.50 -2.73 12.22
N MET A 4 -0.19 -2.48 12.09
CA MET A 4 0.42 -2.09 10.82
C MET A 4 1.16 -3.26 10.19
N PHE A 5 1.04 -3.40 8.88
CA PHE A 5 1.69 -4.41 8.05
C PHE A 5 2.66 -3.74 7.09
N ASN A 6 3.81 -4.37 6.89
CA ASN A 6 4.79 -3.95 5.89
C ASN A 6 4.31 -4.39 4.51
N VAL A 7 4.15 -3.43 3.60
CA VAL A 7 3.85 -3.64 2.20
C VAL A 7 5.10 -3.37 1.39
N ASN A 8 5.46 -4.30 0.49
CA ASN A 8 6.53 -4.11 -0.49
C ASN A 8 6.00 -4.46 -1.88
N ILE A 9 6.24 -3.56 -2.82
CA ILE A 9 5.84 -3.70 -4.22
C ILE A 9 7.09 -3.47 -5.09
N ASP A 10 7.43 -4.47 -5.89
CA ASP A 10 8.35 -4.29 -7.01
C ASP A 10 7.51 -3.98 -8.25
N ALA A 11 7.74 -2.80 -8.85
CA ALA A 11 6.95 -2.30 -9.95
C ALA A 11 7.79 -1.55 -10.99
N GLU A 12 7.24 -1.40 -12.18
CA GLU A 12 7.85 -0.66 -13.28
C GLU A 12 6.85 0.37 -13.84
N GLY A 13 7.39 1.44 -14.45
CA GLY A 13 6.59 2.41 -15.21
C GLY A 13 5.99 3.56 -14.40
N PHE A 14 6.55 3.91 -13.24
CA PHE A 14 6.13 5.06 -12.44
C PHE A 14 7.25 6.11 -12.29
N ASP A 15 6.87 7.38 -12.17
CA ASP A 15 7.72 8.40 -11.55
C ASP A 15 7.71 8.25 -10.02
N GLN A 16 8.83 8.55 -9.36
CA GLN A 16 8.96 8.34 -7.92
C GLN A 16 8.01 9.23 -7.11
N ASN A 17 7.75 10.46 -7.55
CA ASN A 17 6.83 11.37 -6.87
C ASN A 17 5.39 10.90 -7.08
N GLU A 18 5.03 10.49 -8.29
CA GLU A 18 3.71 9.95 -8.59
C GLU A 18 3.41 8.70 -7.75
N ALA A 19 4.38 7.79 -7.61
CA ALA A 19 4.22 6.61 -6.76
C ALA A 19 4.05 6.97 -5.28
N GLN A 20 4.77 7.98 -4.79
CA GLN A 20 4.63 8.44 -3.42
C GLN A 20 3.26 9.08 -3.17
N GLU A 21 2.78 9.91 -4.10
CA GLU A 21 1.43 10.50 -4.04
C GLU A 21 0.34 9.43 -4.10
N TRP A 22 0.51 8.42 -4.96
CA TRP A 22 -0.40 7.29 -5.09
C TRP A 22 -0.53 6.49 -3.78
N VAL A 23 0.58 6.21 -3.09
CA VAL A 23 0.53 5.53 -1.79
C VAL A 23 -0.18 6.40 -0.74
N ASN A 24 0.08 7.70 -0.72
CA ASN A 24 -0.56 8.60 0.23
C ASN A 24 -2.07 8.73 -0.02
N GLU A 25 -2.50 8.69 -1.28
CA GLU A 25 -3.91 8.78 -1.65
C GLU A 25 -4.73 7.57 -1.19
N MET A 26 -4.10 6.41 -1.00
CA MET A 26 -4.76 5.22 -0.44
C MET A 26 -5.42 5.50 0.92
N GLY A 27 -4.77 6.28 1.79
CA GLY A 27 -5.34 6.69 3.08
C GLY A 27 -6.47 7.72 2.97
N ASN A 28 -6.62 8.38 1.82
CA ASN A 28 -7.75 9.29 1.55
C ASN A 28 -8.95 8.56 0.95
N VAL A 29 -8.70 7.49 0.17
CA VAL A 29 -9.76 6.69 -0.45
C VAL A 29 -10.49 5.81 0.57
N TYR A 30 -9.76 5.23 1.52
CA TYR A 30 -10.34 4.35 2.53
C TYR A 30 -10.27 5.01 3.91
N ALA A 31 -11.42 5.42 4.43
CA ALA A 31 -11.53 6.21 5.67
C ALA A 31 -11.00 5.48 6.92
N ASP A 32 -10.96 4.15 6.89
CA ASP A 32 -10.45 3.29 7.95
C ASP A 32 -9.01 2.85 7.72
N MET A 33 -8.38 3.17 6.58
CA MET A 33 -7.02 2.77 6.27
C MET A 33 -6.01 3.81 6.72
N GLU A 34 -4.99 3.36 7.46
CA GLU A 34 -3.84 4.17 7.84
C GLU A 34 -2.63 3.76 7.01
N VAL A 35 -1.92 4.76 6.47
CA VAL A 35 -0.68 4.59 5.71
C VAL A 35 0.45 5.37 6.36
N SER A 36 1.64 4.79 6.45
CA SER A 36 2.83 5.44 7.02
C SER A 36 4.13 4.88 6.44
N ASP A 37 5.25 5.49 6.79
CA ASP A 37 6.60 5.05 6.41
C ASP A 37 6.78 4.82 4.90
N VAL A 38 6.16 5.68 4.09
CA VAL A 38 6.23 5.60 2.62
C VAL A 38 7.64 5.89 2.13
N ASN A 39 8.18 4.96 1.35
CA ASN A 39 9.48 5.07 0.72
C ASN A 39 9.43 4.49 -0.69
N VAL A 40 9.92 5.28 -1.65
CA VAL A 40 10.03 4.90 -3.05
C VAL A 40 11.50 4.99 -3.44
N SER A 41 12.08 3.88 -3.89
CA SER A 41 13.50 3.81 -4.24
C SER A 41 13.71 2.87 -5.43
N GLY A 42 14.16 3.43 -6.55
CA GLY A 42 14.34 2.66 -7.78
C GLY A 42 13.00 2.10 -8.27
N ASN A 43 12.92 0.79 -8.42
CA ASN A 43 11.72 0.05 -8.84
C ASN A 43 10.90 -0.49 -7.65
N LYS A 44 11.19 -0.05 -6.43
CA LYS A 44 10.57 -0.56 -5.21
C LYS A 44 9.76 0.53 -4.51
N ILE A 45 8.53 0.18 -4.14
CA ILE A 45 7.64 0.95 -3.27
C ILE A 45 7.49 0.16 -1.96
N SER A 46 7.69 0.82 -0.83
CA SER A 46 7.51 0.22 0.49
C SER A 46 6.78 1.19 1.42
N PHE A 47 5.81 0.69 2.18
CA PHE A 47 5.05 1.47 3.14
C PHE A 47 4.47 0.54 4.20
N LYS A 48 3.88 1.13 5.24
CA LYS A 48 3.07 0.42 6.22
C LYS A 48 1.60 0.74 6.03
N ALA A 49 0.76 -0.27 6.14
CA ALA A 49 -0.69 -0.15 6.03
C ALA A 49 -1.41 -0.90 7.15
N GLY A 50 -2.55 -0.38 7.60
CA GLY A 50 -3.39 -1.02 8.62
C GLY A 50 -4.80 -0.45 8.62
N PHE A 51 -5.74 -1.13 9.30
CA PHE A 51 -7.10 -0.62 9.47
C PHE A 51 -7.35 -0.15 10.91
N SER A 52 -7.73 1.13 11.03
CA SER A 52 -7.98 1.77 12.31
C SER A 52 -9.19 1.14 13.00
N GLY A 53 -9.00 0.69 14.24
CA GLY A 53 -10.06 0.05 15.03
C GLY A 53 -10.33 -1.42 14.68
N MET A 54 -9.54 -2.06 13.82
CA MET A 54 -9.66 -3.48 13.46
C MET A 54 -8.45 -4.28 13.94
N ASP A 55 -8.51 -4.76 15.19
CA ASP A 55 -7.41 -5.49 15.83
C ASP A 55 -7.19 -6.89 15.24
N ASP A 56 -8.20 -7.46 14.58
CA ASP A 56 -8.17 -8.77 13.93
C ASP A 56 -7.68 -8.73 12.46
N THR A 57 -7.29 -7.55 11.96
CA THR A 57 -6.69 -7.40 10.62
C THR A 57 -5.56 -8.39 10.42
N SER A 58 -5.54 -9.02 9.25
CA SER A 58 -4.50 -9.95 8.78
C SER A 58 -3.77 -9.42 7.55
N GLU A 59 -2.69 -10.10 7.15
CA GLU A 59 -1.94 -9.80 5.92
C GLU A 59 -2.83 -9.93 4.68
N ASP A 60 -3.73 -10.91 4.66
CA ASP A 60 -4.64 -11.17 3.56
C ASP A 60 -5.67 -10.03 3.38
N ASP A 61 -6.13 -9.42 4.48
CA ASP A 61 -7.07 -8.29 4.42
C ASP A 61 -6.42 -7.06 3.77
N ILE A 62 -5.18 -6.76 4.17
CA ILE A 62 -4.39 -5.67 3.58
C ILE A 62 -4.09 -5.98 2.11
N ARG A 63 -3.73 -7.23 1.79
CA ARG A 63 -3.45 -7.65 0.42
C ARG A 63 -4.68 -7.49 -0.47
N MET A 64 -5.83 -7.95 -0.02
CA MET A 64 -7.09 -7.83 -0.75
C MET A 64 -7.42 -6.36 -1.03
N LYS A 65 -7.30 -5.48 -0.04
CA LYS A 65 -7.56 -4.05 -0.20
C LYS A 65 -6.59 -3.38 -1.16
N LEU A 66 -5.32 -3.74 -1.09
CA LEU A 66 -4.29 -3.26 -2.00
C LEU A 66 -4.58 -3.66 -3.46
N ASP A 67 -4.95 -4.93 -3.70
CA ASP A 67 -5.29 -5.42 -5.03
C ASP A 67 -6.54 -4.71 -5.61
N GLU A 68 -7.55 -4.42 -4.78
CA GLU A 68 -8.71 -3.60 -5.15
C GLU A 68 -8.28 -2.19 -5.57
N TYR A 69 -7.47 -1.52 -4.73
CA TYR A 69 -6.99 -0.17 -4.99
C TYR A 69 -6.18 -0.09 -6.28
N MET A 70 -5.25 -1.04 -6.49
CA MET A 70 -4.44 -1.12 -7.70
C MET A 70 -5.26 -1.32 -8.98
N THR A 71 -6.39 -2.04 -8.89
CA THR A 71 -7.29 -2.24 -10.03
C THR A 71 -8.08 -0.97 -10.38
N MET A 72 -8.40 -0.16 -9.38
CA MET A 72 -9.17 1.08 -9.55
C MET A 72 -8.29 2.30 -9.90
N HIS A 73 -7.03 2.29 -9.45
CA HIS A 73 -6.09 3.40 -9.56
C HIS A 73 -4.79 2.92 -10.22
N GLU A 74 -4.89 2.39 -11.44
CA GLU A 74 -3.73 1.88 -12.17
C GLU A 74 -2.71 3.00 -12.44
N LEU A 75 -1.51 2.89 -11.84
CA LEU A 75 -0.38 3.80 -12.06
C LEU A 75 0.82 3.08 -12.67
N PHE A 76 1.05 1.83 -12.27
CA PHE A 76 2.25 1.07 -12.62
C PHE A 76 1.95 -0.40 -12.83
N GLN A 77 2.89 -1.11 -13.45
CA GLN A 77 2.83 -2.56 -13.56
C GLN A 77 3.56 -3.22 -12.38
N ALA A 78 2.81 -3.78 -11.43
CA ALA A 78 3.39 -4.58 -10.36
C ALA A 78 3.93 -5.91 -10.88
N LYS A 79 5.15 -6.26 -10.47
CA LYS A 79 5.80 -7.56 -10.73
C LYS A 79 5.73 -8.46 -9.52
N ASN A 80 5.89 -7.89 -8.33
CA ASN A 80 5.80 -8.59 -7.05
C ASN A 80 5.11 -7.68 -6.03
N VAL A 81 4.27 -8.28 -5.19
CA VAL A 81 3.63 -7.62 -4.06
C VAL A 81 3.69 -8.58 -2.88
N SER A 82 4.15 -8.09 -1.74
CA SER A 82 4.19 -8.84 -0.48
C SER A 82 3.66 -7.99 0.67
N VAL A 83 2.96 -8.65 1.58
CA VAL A 83 2.42 -8.08 2.81
C VAL A 83 2.86 -8.96 3.96
N THR A 84 3.44 -8.37 4.99
CA THR A 84 3.98 -9.08 6.17
C THR A 84 3.75 -8.28 7.44
N ALA A 85 3.45 -8.94 8.55
CA ALA A 85 3.32 -8.30 9.87
C ALA A 85 4.62 -7.66 10.39
#